data_AF-F5H7N8-F1
#
_entry.id   AF-F5H7N8-F1
#
_cell.length_a   1.000
_cell.length_b   1.000
_cell.length_c   1.000
_cell.angle_alpha   90.00
_cell.angle_beta   90.00
_cell.angle_gamma   90.00
#
_symmetry.space_group_name_H-M   'P 1'
#
loop_
_entity.id
_entity.type
_entity.pdbx_description
1 polymer ?
#
loop_
_entity_poly.entity_id
_entity_poly.type
_entity_poly.pdbx_seq_one_letter_code
_entity_poly.pdbx_strand_id
1 'polypeptide(L)'
;MVLGMQLSQVSDLLTQEQANLTHQKKKLEGQISARQQAEEASQESENELKEMIETLARKLNEKSKEQMELHHQNLNLQETLKRVANCSAPCPQDWIWHGENCYLFSSGSFNWEKSQEKCLSLDAKLLKINSTADLDFIQQAISYSSFPFWMGLSRRNPSYPWLWEDGSPLMPHLFRVRGAVSQTYPSGTCAYIQRGAVYAENCILAAFSICQKK
;
A
#
# COMPACT_ATOMS: atom_id res chain seq x y z
N MET A 1 -59.63 -28.89 100.42
CA MET A 1 -59.80 -29.29 99.01
C MET A 1 -59.51 -28.18 98.00
N VAL A 2 -59.76 -26.89 98.32
CA VAL A 2 -59.59 -25.77 97.36
C VAL A 2 -58.13 -25.46 96.98
N LEU A 3 -57.19 -25.49 97.93
CA LEU A 3 -55.75 -25.20 97.70
C LEU A 3 -55.05 -26.21 96.76
N GLY A 4 -55.43 -27.49 96.82
CA GLY A 4 -54.85 -28.54 95.96
C GLY A 4 -55.28 -28.42 94.50
N MET A 5 -56.52 -27.95 94.25
CA MET A 5 -57.01 -27.69 92.89
C MET A 5 -56.33 -26.45 92.28
N GLN A 6 -56.07 -25.41 93.08
CA GLN A 6 -55.34 -24.22 92.63
C GLN A 6 -53.87 -24.52 92.26
N LEU A 7 -53.18 -25.36 93.03
CA LEU A 7 -51.80 -25.79 92.72
C LEU A 7 -51.72 -26.61 91.42
N SER A 8 -52.69 -27.50 91.17
CA SER A 8 -52.80 -28.24 89.90
C SER A 8 -52.96 -27.30 88.71
N GLN A 9 -53.87 -26.32 88.81
CA GLN A 9 -54.13 -25.33 87.77
C GLN A 9 -52.89 -24.51 87.42
N VAL A 10 -52.11 -24.09 88.44
CA VAL A 10 -50.87 -23.34 88.23
C VAL A 10 -49.79 -24.20 87.56
N SER A 11 -49.68 -25.49 87.92
CA SER A 11 -48.76 -26.43 87.26
C SER A 11 -49.12 -26.67 85.80
N ASP A 12 -50.41 -26.80 85.48
CA ASP A 12 -50.89 -26.99 84.12
C ASP A 12 -50.61 -25.74 83.25
N LEU A 13 -50.81 -24.55 83.81
CA LEU A 13 -50.43 -23.28 83.16
C LEU A 13 -48.93 -23.17 82.90
N LEU A 14 -48.10 -23.58 83.86
CA LEU A 14 -46.63 -23.56 83.73
C LEU A 14 -46.14 -24.53 82.64
N THR A 15 -46.71 -25.72 82.57
CA THR A 15 -46.37 -26.71 81.53
C THR A 15 -46.83 -26.27 80.13
N GLN A 16 -48.00 -25.63 80.03
CA GLN A 16 -48.48 -25.03 78.79
C GLN A 16 -47.58 -23.90 78.30
N GLU A 17 -47.13 -23.02 79.21
CA GLU A 17 -46.21 -21.93 78.87
C GLU A 17 -44.84 -22.46 78.44
N GLN A 18 -44.33 -23.48 79.13
CA GLN A 18 -43.06 -24.12 78.75
C GLN A 18 -43.15 -24.82 77.39
N ALA A 19 -44.28 -25.45 77.07
CA ALA A 19 -44.54 -26.00 75.74
C ALA A 19 -44.63 -24.90 74.67
N ASN A 20 -45.28 -23.78 74.97
CA ASN A 20 -45.38 -22.61 74.10
C ASN A 20 -44.00 -22.00 73.80
N LEU A 21 -43.18 -21.78 74.82
CA LEU A 21 -41.80 -21.29 74.70
C LEU A 21 -40.92 -22.25 73.89
N THR A 22 -41.08 -23.56 74.09
CA THR A 22 -40.33 -24.58 73.34
C THR A 22 -40.71 -24.57 71.85
N HIS A 23 -42.00 -24.40 71.54
CA HIS A 23 -42.48 -24.25 70.17
C HIS A 23 -41.98 -22.95 69.52
N GLN A 24 -42.04 -21.83 70.25
CA GLN A 24 -41.49 -20.54 69.78
C GLN A 24 -39.98 -20.63 69.52
N LYS A 25 -39.23 -21.31 70.39
CA LYS A 25 -37.79 -21.55 70.21
C LYS A 25 -37.51 -22.33 68.92
N LYS A 26 -38.19 -23.46 68.70
CA LYS A 26 -38.03 -24.24 67.46
C LYS A 26 -38.39 -23.42 66.21
N LYS A 27 -39.43 -22.58 66.29
CA LYS A 27 -39.81 -21.68 65.19
C LYS A 27 -38.70 -20.66 64.91
N LEU A 28 -38.12 -20.07 65.96
CA LEU A 28 -37.03 -19.10 65.84
C LEU A 28 -35.76 -19.75 65.27
N GLU A 29 -35.41 -20.96 65.73
CA GLU A 29 -34.28 -21.73 65.18
C GLU A 29 -34.47 -22.05 63.69
N GLY A 30 -35.68 -22.43 63.28
CA GLY A 30 -36.00 -22.63 61.86
C GLY A 30 -35.87 -21.35 61.03
N GLN A 31 -36.30 -20.20 61.57
CA GLN A 31 -36.13 -18.90 60.91
C GLN A 31 -34.65 -18.49 60.80
N ILE A 32 -33.84 -18.76 61.82
CA ILE A 32 -32.40 -18.48 61.80
C ILE A 32 -31.71 -19.34 60.73
N SER A 33 -32.01 -20.64 60.70
CA SER A 33 -31.44 -21.56 59.69
C SER A 33 -31.84 -21.15 58.26
N ALA A 34 -33.09 -20.75 58.05
CA ALA A 34 -33.56 -20.29 56.74
C ALA A 34 -32.88 -18.96 56.32
N ARG A 35 -32.64 -18.06 57.27
CA ARG A 35 -31.93 -16.80 57.02
C ARG A 35 -30.47 -17.03 56.66
N GLN A 36 -29.78 -17.94 57.35
CA GLN A 36 -28.39 -18.30 57.05
C GLN A 36 -28.25 -18.87 55.64
N GLN A 37 -29.14 -19.77 55.24
CA GLN A 37 -29.15 -20.31 53.87
C GLN A 37 -29.38 -19.23 52.81
N ALA A 38 -30.24 -18.25 53.10
CA ALA A 38 -30.47 -17.13 52.19
C ALA A 38 -29.26 -16.18 52.10
N GLU A 39 -28.55 -15.92 53.20
CA GLU A 39 -27.31 -15.13 53.21
C GLU A 39 -26.18 -15.86 52.46
N GLU A 40 -26.03 -17.17 52.63
CA GLU A 40 -25.04 -17.98 51.89
C GLU A 40 -25.33 -17.97 50.37
N ALA A 41 -26.59 -18.18 49.97
CA ALA A 41 -26.98 -18.13 48.55
C ALA A 41 -26.78 -16.72 47.94
N SER A 42 -27.01 -15.67 48.72
CA SER A 42 -26.74 -14.29 48.30
C SER A 42 -25.24 -14.05 48.14
N GLN A 43 -24.41 -14.56 49.05
CA GLN A 43 -22.96 -14.42 48.99
C GLN A 43 -22.35 -15.20 47.81
N GLU A 44 -22.87 -16.40 47.54
CA GLU A 44 -22.51 -17.19 46.35
C GLU A 44 -22.77 -16.39 45.06
N SER A 45 -23.97 -15.80 44.95
CA SER A 45 -24.35 -14.98 43.80
C SER A 45 -23.47 -13.73 43.64
N GLU A 46 -23.08 -13.08 44.74
CA GLU A 46 -22.14 -11.95 44.71
C GLU A 46 -20.74 -12.36 44.26
N ASN A 47 -20.27 -13.54 44.68
CA ASN A 47 -18.96 -14.06 44.28
C ASN A 47 -18.92 -14.38 42.78
N GLU A 48 -19.96 -15.03 42.25
CA GLU A 48 -20.10 -15.29 40.82
C GLU A 48 -20.15 -13.98 40.01
N LEU A 49 -20.90 -12.99 40.50
CA LEU A 49 -20.98 -11.68 39.85
C LEU A 49 -19.63 -10.96 39.83
N LYS A 50 -18.87 -11.05 40.92
CA LYS A 50 -17.52 -10.47 41.00
C LYS A 50 -16.56 -11.13 40.01
N GLU A 51 -16.58 -12.45 39.89
CA GLU A 51 -15.75 -13.19 38.93
C GLU A 51 -16.10 -12.81 37.48
N MET A 52 -17.38 -12.65 37.18
CA MET A 52 -17.83 -12.17 35.87
C MET A 52 -17.32 -10.75 35.57
N ILE A 53 -17.38 -9.84 36.55
CA ILE A 53 -16.88 -8.47 36.40
C ILE A 53 -15.37 -8.47 36.13
N GLU A 54 -14.60 -9.25 36.89
CA GLU A 54 -13.15 -9.37 36.70
C GLU A 54 -12.80 -9.94 35.32
N THR A 55 -13.55 -10.96 34.87
CA THR A 55 -13.39 -11.54 33.53
C THR A 55 -13.69 -10.54 32.42
N LEU A 56 -14.78 -9.77 32.55
CA LEU A 56 -15.16 -8.74 31.59
C LEU A 56 -14.12 -7.62 31.55
N ALA A 57 -13.61 -7.19 32.71
CA ALA A 57 -12.57 -6.17 32.79
C ALA A 57 -11.28 -6.61 32.06
N ARG A 58 -10.87 -7.87 32.22
CA ARG A 58 -9.72 -8.42 31.48
C ARG A 58 -9.96 -8.42 29.97
N LYS A 59 -11.12 -8.91 29.52
CA LYS A 59 -11.49 -8.93 28.10
C LYS A 59 -11.54 -7.52 27.51
N LEU A 60 -12.06 -6.55 28.26
CA LEU A 60 -12.11 -5.15 27.84
C LEU A 60 -10.69 -4.58 27.67
N ASN A 61 -9.78 -4.89 28.58
CA ASN A 61 -8.39 -4.45 28.50
C ASN A 61 -7.65 -5.09 27.32
N GLU A 62 -7.87 -6.38 27.06
CA GLU A 62 -7.35 -7.07 25.86
C GLU A 62 -7.87 -6.43 24.58
N LYS A 63 -9.18 -6.17 24.49
CA LYS A 63 -9.76 -5.48 23.33
C LYS A 63 -9.25 -4.05 23.16
N SER A 64 -9.01 -3.34 24.25
CA SER A 64 -8.42 -2.00 24.21
C SER A 64 -7.01 -2.02 23.62
N LYS A 65 -6.18 -3.01 23.97
CA LYS A 65 -4.84 -3.19 23.40
C LYS A 65 -4.89 -3.50 21.90
N GLU A 66 -5.74 -4.44 21.49
CA GLU A 66 -5.94 -4.77 20.06
C GLU A 66 -6.37 -3.54 19.26
N GLN A 67 -7.26 -2.71 19.82
CA GLN A 67 -7.72 -1.49 19.17
C GLN A 67 -6.61 -0.46 19.00
N MET A 68 -5.75 -0.28 20.01
CA MET A 68 -4.59 0.62 19.90
C MET A 68 -3.61 0.15 18.82
N GLU A 69 -3.36 -1.15 18.73
CA GLU A 69 -2.47 -1.72 17.73
C GLU A 69 -3.04 -1.56 16.32
N LEU A 70 -4.34 -1.83 16.14
CA LEU A 70 -5.03 -1.59 14.87
C LEU A 70 -5.00 -0.11 14.48
N HIS A 71 -5.17 0.80 15.44
CA HIS A 71 -5.09 2.24 15.20
C HIS A 71 -3.69 2.64 14.72
N HIS A 72 -2.64 2.11 15.34
CA HIS A 72 -1.26 2.35 14.93
C HIS A 72 -0.97 1.83 13.52
N GLN A 73 -1.44 0.61 13.20
CA GLN A 73 -1.32 0.05 11.85
C GLN A 73 -2.04 0.92 10.81
N ASN A 74 -3.23 1.45 11.14
CA ASN A 74 -3.96 2.34 10.25
C ASN A 74 -3.20 3.64 9.98
N LEU A 75 -2.59 4.24 10.99
CA LEU A 75 -1.76 5.44 10.83
C LEU A 75 -0.56 5.19 9.91
N ASN A 76 0.13 4.06 10.08
CA ASN A 76 1.26 3.68 9.24
C ASN A 76 0.82 3.42 7.78
N LEU A 77 -0.32 2.75 7.58
CA LEU A 77 -0.91 2.58 6.25
C LEU A 77 -1.25 3.93 5.60
N GLN A 78 -1.84 4.86 6.35
CA GLN A 78 -2.13 6.20 5.84
C GLN A 78 -0.87 6.97 5.45
N GLU A 79 0.21 6.87 6.24
CA GLU A 79 1.50 7.49 5.89
C GLU A 79 2.11 6.87 4.63
N THR A 80 2.06 5.54 4.53
CA THR A 80 2.53 4.80 3.35
C THR A 80 1.74 5.20 2.10
N LEU A 81 0.41 5.29 2.21
CA LEU A 81 -0.47 5.73 1.13
C LEU A 81 -0.18 7.18 0.71
N LYS A 82 0.12 8.08 1.65
CA LYS A 82 0.57 9.44 1.31
C LYS A 82 1.88 9.45 0.54
N ARG A 83 2.85 8.60 0.91
CA ARG A 83 4.12 8.46 0.17
C ARG A 83 3.91 7.94 -1.24
N VAL A 84 3.06 6.93 -1.41
CA VAL A 84 2.70 6.37 -2.73
C VAL A 84 1.91 7.38 -3.57
N ALA A 85 0.98 8.12 -2.99
CA ALA A 85 0.23 9.16 -3.68
C ALA A 85 1.12 10.34 -4.13
N ASN A 86 2.24 10.57 -3.43
CA ASN A 86 3.23 11.58 -3.80
C ASN A 86 4.22 11.08 -4.87
N CYS A 87 4.16 9.80 -5.23
CA CYS A 87 4.76 9.30 -6.47
C CYS A 87 3.75 9.54 -7.60
N SER A 88 3.88 10.68 -8.27
CA SER A 88 3.34 10.81 -9.64
C SER A 88 3.83 9.59 -10.43
N ALA A 89 2.98 8.98 -11.27
CA ALA A 89 3.44 7.94 -12.18
C ALA A 89 4.75 8.44 -12.83
N PRO A 90 5.85 7.66 -12.81
CA PRO A 90 7.17 8.18 -13.21
C PRO A 90 7.15 8.82 -14.59
N CYS A 91 6.19 8.42 -15.44
CA CYS A 91 5.99 8.94 -16.76
C CYS A 91 4.54 9.34 -17.02
N PRO A 92 4.29 10.31 -17.92
CA PRO A 92 2.95 10.66 -18.37
C PRO A 92 2.23 9.47 -19.04
N GLN A 93 0.91 9.58 -19.18
CA GLN A 93 0.12 8.59 -19.92
C GLN A 93 0.68 8.37 -21.34
N ASP A 94 0.69 7.11 -21.79
CA ASP A 94 1.23 6.62 -23.07
C ASP A 94 2.77 6.63 -23.20
N TRP A 95 3.50 7.06 -22.17
CA TRP A 95 4.95 6.93 -22.11
C TRP A 95 5.34 5.64 -21.40
N ILE A 96 6.41 5.00 -21.89
CA ILE A 96 6.98 3.81 -21.28
C ILE A 96 8.06 4.23 -20.30
N TRP A 97 7.93 3.84 -19.04
CA TRP A 97 8.93 4.07 -18.01
C TRP A 97 10.02 2.98 -18.04
N HIS A 98 11.28 3.38 -18.11
CA HIS A 98 12.41 2.47 -17.92
C HIS A 98 13.62 3.22 -17.33
N GLY A 99 14.14 2.72 -16.21
CA GLY A 99 15.24 3.37 -15.49
C GLY A 99 14.85 4.76 -14.99
N GLU A 100 15.62 5.77 -15.37
CA GLU A 100 15.39 7.18 -15.02
C GLU A 100 14.69 7.98 -16.13
N ASN A 101 14.15 7.30 -17.15
CA ASN A 101 13.60 7.97 -18.32
C ASN A 101 12.20 7.44 -18.69
N CYS A 102 11.50 8.30 -19.42
CA CYS A 102 10.23 8.06 -20.07
C CYS A 102 10.44 8.09 -21.58
N TYR A 103 9.88 7.10 -22.29
CA TYR A 103 10.02 6.97 -23.73
C TYR A 103 8.66 6.99 -24.43
N LEU A 104 8.54 7.78 -25.49
CA LEU A 104 7.33 7.84 -26.32
C LEU A 104 7.65 7.50 -27.76
N PHE A 105 7.01 6.45 -28.27
CA PHE A 105 7.12 6.03 -29.67
C PHE A 105 6.11 6.80 -30.51
N SER A 106 6.53 7.33 -31.66
CA SER A 106 5.64 8.06 -32.55
C SER A 106 4.54 7.16 -33.11
N SER A 107 3.36 7.72 -33.34
CA SER A 107 2.23 7.03 -34.01
C SER A 107 2.29 7.10 -35.54
N GLY A 108 3.27 7.83 -36.09
CA GLY A 108 3.47 7.98 -37.52
C GLY A 108 4.92 8.34 -37.85
N SER A 109 5.23 8.36 -39.15
CA SER A 109 6.56 8.67 -39.66
C SER A 109 6.69 10.12 -40.12
N PHE A 110 7.79 10.76 -39.72
CA PHE A 110 8.11 12.14 -40.06
C PHE A 110 9.61 12.27 -40.36
N ASN A 111 10.00 13.37 -40.99
CA ASN A 111 11.42 13.67 -41.15
C ASN A 111 12.06 13.99 -39.79
N TRP A 112 13.39 13.95 -39.72
CA TRP A 112 14.11 14.05 -38.46
C TRP A 112 13.81 15.37 -37.72
N GLU A 113 13.74 16.49 -38.45
CA GLU A 113 13.43 17.82 -37.91
C GLU A 113 12.02 17.87 -37.28
N LYS A 114 10.99 17.40 -37.98
CA LYS A 114 9.62 17.35 -37.43
C LYS A 114 9.51 16.38 -36.26
N SER A 115 10.26 15.28 -36.28
CA SER A 115 10.35 14.36 -35.15
C SER A 115 10.98 15.03 -33.92
N GLN A 116 12.04 15.82 -34.11
CA GLN A 116 12.64 16.64 -33.07
C GLN A 116 11.65 17.67 -32.51
N GLU A 117 11.02 18.47 -33.38
CA GLU A 117 10.01 19.46 -32.98
C GLU A 117 8.87 18.83 -32.17
N LYS A 118 8.43 17.63 -32.57
CA LYS A 118 7.40 16.89 -31.82
C LYS A 118 7.86 16.54 -30.41
N CYS A 119 9.09 16.05 -30.24
CA CYS A 119 9.62 15.77 -28.91
C CYS A 119 9.77 17.05 -28.07
N LEU A 120 10.28 18.13 -28.65
CA LEU A 120 10.42 19.43 -27.97
C LEU A 120 9.06 19.98 -27.52
N SER A 121 8.01 19.82 -28.32
CA SER A 121 6.64 20.24 -27.95
C SER A 121 6.06 19.51 -26.73
N LEU A 122 6.68 18.39 -26.33
CA LEU A 122 6.29 17.56 -25.18
C LEU A 122 7.24 17.73 -23.99
N ASP A 123 8.07 18.78 -24.02
CA ASP A 123 9.16 19.03 -23.07
C ASP A 123 10.10 17.81 -22.96
N ALA A 124 10.45 17.26 -24.12
CA ALA A 124 11.27 16.08 -24.29
C ALA A 124 12.28 16.30 -25.42
N LYS A 125 13.12 15.31 -25.66
CA LYS A 125 14.11 15.30 -26.74
C LYS A 125 14.00 14.00 -27.53
N LEU A 126 14.62 13.91 -28.71
CA LEU A 126 14.74 12.62 -29.38
C LEU A 126 15.63 11.68 -28.53
N LEU A 127 15.39 10.38 -28.71
CA LEU A 127 16.08 9.31 -27.97
C LEU A 127 17.59 9.53 -27.97
N LYS A 128 18.17 9.56 -26.76
CA LYS A 128 19.60 9.56 -26.51
C LYS A 128 19.99 8.29 -25.74
N ILE A 129 20.77 7.42 -26.39
CA ILE A 129 21.30 6.21 -25.77
C ILE A 129 22.63 6.57 -25.09
N ASN A 130 22.63 6.63 -23.75
CA ASN A 130 23.82 6.98 -22.96
C ASN A 130 24.47 5.76 -22.30
N SER A 131 23.75 4.65 -22.19
CA SER A 131 24.21 3.45 -21.51
C SER A 131 23.85 2.18 -22.29
N THR A 132 24.52 1.07 -21.96
CA THR A 132 24.14 -0.26 -22.46
C THR A 132 22.73 -0.64 -22.03
N ALA A 133 22.30 -0.24 -20.83
CA ALA A 133 20.93 -0.48 -20.35
C ALA A 133 19.87 0.24 -21.22
N ASP A 134 20.12 1.49 -21.64
CA ASP A 134 19.24 2.19 -22.59
C ASP A 134 19.18 1.44 -23.92
N LEU A 135 20.34 0.98 -24.42
CA LEU A 135 20.42 0.26 -25.68
C LEU A 135 19.63 -1.05 -25.63
N ASP A 136 19.84 -1.87 -24.61
CA ASP A 136 19.17 -3.16 -24.43
C ASP A 136 17.65 -2.99 -24.35
N PHE A 137 17.18 -1.99 -23.59
CA PHE A 137 15.76 -1.68 -23.49
C PHE A 137 15.18 -1.26 -24.85
N ILE A 138 15.82 -0.34 -25.56
CA ILE A 138 15.30 0.12 -26.86
C ILE A 138 15.31 -1.02 -27.88
N GLN A 139 16.34 -1.87 -27.88
CA GLN A 139 16.38 -3.06 -28.75
C GLN A 139 15.21 -4.01 -28.47
N GLN A 140 14.91 -4.25 -27.20
CA GLN A 140 13.77 -5.07 -26.79
C GLN A 140 12.43 -4.42 -27.13
N ALA A 141 12.30 -3.10 -26.96
CA ALA A 141 11.07 -2.37 -27.25
C ALA A 141 10.75 -2.35 -28.76
N ILE A 142 11.76 -2.28 -29.62
CA ILE A 142 11.58 -2.30 -31.07
C ILE A 142 11.63 -3.71 -31.67
N SER A 143 11.84 -4.78 -30.89
CA SER A 143 12.07 -6.12 -31.43
C SER A 143 10.89 -6.66 -32.24
N TYR A 144 9.67 -6.20 -31.92
CA TYR A 144 8.43 -6.58 -32.61
C TYR A 144 8.11 -5.67 -33.80
N SER A 145 8.90 -4.62 -34.03
CA SER A 145 8.71 -3.66 -35.12
C SER A 145 9.76 -3.83 -36.21
N SER A 146 9.34 -3.74 -37.47
CA SER A 146 10.23 -3.65 -38.61
C SER A 146 10.55 -2.21 -39.03
N PHE A 147 9.93 -1.21 -38.39
CA PHE A 147 10.08 0.19 -38.75
C PHE A 147 11.41 0.79 -38.27
N PRO A 148 11.99 1.76 -39.00
CA PRO A 148 13.09 2.58 -38.52
C PRO A 148 12.61 3.67 -37.56
N PHE A 149 13.37 3.91 -36.50
CA PHE A 149 13.08 4.93 -35.48
C PHE A 149 14.21 5.95 -35.37
N TRP A 150 13.96 7.21 -35.76
CA TRP A 150 14.87 8.33 -35.56
C TRP A 150 15.28 8.48 -34.09
N MET A 151 16.56 8.79 -33.91
CA MET A 151 17.18 9.09 -32.63
C MET A 151 17.74 10.52 -32.66
N GLY A 152 18.08 11.07 -31.50
CA GLY A 152 18.64 12.42 -31.37
C GLY A 152 20.10 12.53 -31.84
N LEU A 153 20.54 11.67 -32.75
CA LEU A 153 21.92 11.61 -33.25
C LEU A 153 21.97 12.00 -34.72
N SER A 154 22.78 13.02 -35.03
CA SER A 154 22.93 13.52 -36.40
C SER A 154 24.37 13.91 -36.72
N ARG A 155 24.63 14.12 -38.00
CA ARG A 155 25.93 14.50 -38.55
C ARG A 155 25.71 15.47 -39.70
N ARG A 156 26.18 16.71 -39.52
CA ARG A 156 25.98 17.80 -40.48
C ARG A 156 26.54 17.47 -41.88
N ASN A 157 27.76 16.93 -41.95
CA ASN A 157 28.39 16.44 -43.18
C ASN A 157 29.57 15.49 -42.84
N PRO A 158 30.20 14.81 -43.83
CA PRO A 158 31.32 13.89 -43.60
C PRO A 158 32.55 14.47 -42.90
N SER A 159 32.73 15.79 -42.85
CA SER A 159 33.85 16.42 -42.12
C SER A 159 33.56 16.66 -40.64
N TYR A 160 32.30 16.51 -40.20
CA TYR A 160 31.87 16.71 -38.81
C TYR A 160 31.69 15.38 -38.09
N PRO A 161 31.80 15.31 -36.74
CA PRO A 161 31.48 14.11 -35.98
C PRO A 161 29.97 13.86 -35.89
N TRP A 162 29.60 12.67 -35.41
CA TRP A 162 28.24 12.37 -34.95
C TRP A 162 28.02 13.02 -33.58
N LEU A 163 26.95 13.80 -33.47
CA LEU A 163 26.60 14.55 -32.26
C LEU A 163 25.15 14.26 -31.85
N TRP A 164 24.94 14.18 -30.54
CA TRP A 164 23.61 14.17 -29.95
C TRP A 164 23.04 15.59 -29.92
N GLU A 165 21.72 15.73 -29.68
CA GLU A 165 21.05 17.03 -29.58
C GLU A 165 21.62 17.96 -28.50
N ASP A 166 22.20 17.39 -27.44
CA ASP A 166 22.89 18.15 -26.39
C ASP A 166 24.36 18.47 -26.71
N GLY A 167 24.79 18.20 -27.94
CA GLY A 167 26.14 18.46 -28.43
C GLY A 167 27.18 17.44 -27.98
N SER A 168 26.83 16.43 -27.18
CA SER A 168 27.80 15.42 -26.78
C SER A 168 28.15 14.49 -27.94
N PRO A 169 29.39 13.98 -28.04
CA PRO A 169 29.79 13.05 -29.09
C PRO A 169 29.21 11.64 -28.86
N LEU A 170 29.07 10.87 -29.94
CA LEU A 170 28.79 9.43 -29.86
C LEU A 170 29.96 8.66 -29.23
N MET A 171 29.68 7.86 -28.20
CA MET A 171 30.68 7.01 -27.57
C MET A 171 30.90 5.70 -28.35
N PRO A 172 32.16 5.32 -28.66
CA PRO A 172 32.45 4.14 -29.50
C PRO A 172 32.02 2.78 -28.93
N HIS A 173 31.81 2.69 -27.61
CA HIS A 173 31.50 1.44 -26.92
C HIS A 173 30.01 1.06 -26.95
N LEU A 174 29.12 2.00 -27.30
CA LEU A 174 27.66 1.75 -27.32
C LEU A 174 27.25 1.02 -28.60
N PHE A 175 27.48 1.66 -29.75
CA PHE A 175 27.15 1.10 -31.06
C PHE A 175 27.93 1.83 -32.16
N ARG A 176 27.89 1.27 -33.37
CA ARG A 176 28.42 1.90 -34.58
C ARG A 176 27.28 2.23 -35.52
N VAL A 177 27.32 3.43 -36.11
CA VAL A 177 26.37 3.83 -37.14
C VAL A 177 26.79 3.22 -38.49
N ARG A 178 25.90 2.43 -39.10
CA ARG A 178 26.09 1.79 -40.41
C ARG A 178 25.51 2.67 -41.52
N GLY A 179 25.90 2.46 -42.78
CA GLY A 179 25.34 3.22 -43.92
C GLY A 179 26.17 4.44 -44.32
N ALA A 180 25.69 5.16 -45.34
CA ALA A 180 26.44 6.24 -45.97
C ALA A 180 26.16 7.60 -45.31
N VAL A 181 27.19 8.44 -45.25
CA VAL A 181 27.07 9.86 -44.92
C VAL A 181 27.42 10.63 -46.19
N SER A 182 26.52 11.51 -46.64
CA SER A 182 26.70 12.24 -47.89
C SER A 182 26.71 13.75 -47.67
N GLN A 183 27.60 14.45 -48.39
CA GLN A 183 27.56 15.92 -48.51
C GLN A 183 26.36 16.40 -49.34
N THR A 184 25.77 15.52 -50.16
CA THR A 184 24.63 15.86 -51.03
C THR A 184 23.29 15.91 -50.30
N TYR A 185 23.22 15.45 -49.04
CA TYR A 185 22.00 15.52 -48.27
C TYR A 185 21.79 16.95 -47.74
N PRO A 186 20.66 17.60 -48.09
CA PRO A 186 20.49 19.04 -47.89
C PRO A 186 20.48 19.43 -46.42
N SER A 187 20.00 18.53 -45.55
CA SER A 187 19.95 18.73 -44.10
C SER A 187 20.89 17.79 -43.34
N GLY A 188 21.92 17.27 -44.02
CA GLY A 188 22.88 16.33 -43.43
C GLY A 188 22.36 14.89 -43.30
N THR A 189 23.02 14.12 -42.45
CA THR A 189 22.73 12.70 -42.20
C THR A 189 22.27 12.50 -40.76
N CYS A 190 21.20 11.76 -40.57
CA CYS A 190 20.60 11.47 -39.27
C CYS A 190 20.65 9.97 -38.99
N ALA A 191 20.62 9.59 -37.72
CA ALA A 191 20.67 8.19 -37.31
C ALA A 191 19.31 7.67 -36.85
N TYR A 192 18.96 6.48 -37.31
CA TYR A 192 17.81 5.73 -36.81
C TYR A 192 18.23 4.34 -36.31
N ILE A 193 17.46 3.78 -35.40
CA ILE A 193 17.59 2.38 -34.98
C ILE A 193 16.51 1.52 -35.64
N GLN A 194 16.90 0.34 -36.13
CA GLN A 194 16.01 -0.63 -36.75
C GLN A 194 16.56 -2.04 -36.52
N ARG A 195 15.72 -2.96 -36.02
CA ARG A 195 16.09 -4.36 -35.76
C ARG A 195 17.40 -4.49 -34.97
N GLY A 196 17.57 -3.63 -33.96
CA GLY A 196 18.72 -3.62 -33.05
C GLY A 196 20.03 -3.04 -33.59
N ALA A 197 20.06 -2.55 -34.83
CA ALA A 197 21.22 -1.86 -35.39
C ALA A 197 20.91 -0.41 -35.72
N VAL A 198 21.94 0.44 -35.67
CA VAL A 198 21.83 1.88 -35.95
C VAL A 198 22.37 2.19 -37.35
N TYR A 199 21.62 2.96 -38.12
CA TYR A 199 21.89 3.29 -39.52
C TYR A 199 21.87 4.81 -39.74
N ALA A 200 22.64 5.25 -40.72
CA ALA A 200 22.75 6.61 -41.22
C ALA A 200 21.88 6.77 -42.47
N GLU A 201 21.09 7.86 -42.51
CA GLU A 201 20.23 8.16 -43.65
C GLU A 201 19.97 9.68 -43.77
N ASN A 202 19.50 10.11 -44.93
CA ASN A 202 19.13 11.50 -45.20
C ASN A 202 18.03 11.99 -44.24
N CYS A 203 18.32 13.05 -43.49
CA CYS A 203 17.44 13.61 -42.46
C CYS A 203 16.04 14.01 -42.96
N ILE A 204 15.88 14.26 -44.26
CA ILE A 204 14.59 14.67 -44.85
C ILE A 204 13.63 13.50 -45.09
N LEU A 205 14.10 12.25 -45.00
CA LEU A 205 13.26 11.06 -45.18
C LEU A 205 12.38 10.81 -43.96
N ALA A 206 11.22 10.21 -44.19
CA ALA A 206 10.28 9.90 -43.12
C ALA A 206 10.62 8.57 -42.43
N ALA A 207 10.69 8.60 -41.09
CA ALA A 207 10.79 7.41 -40.25
C ALA A 207 9.96 7.64 -38.98
N PHE A 208 9.65 6.57 -38.25
CA PHE A 208 9.13 6.72 -36.89
C PHE A 208 10.19 7.37 -36.01
N SER A 209 9.85 7.77 -34.79
CA SER A 209 10.81 8.37 -33.86
C SER A 209 10.50 7.99 -32.42
N ILE A 210 11.49 8.14 -31.55
CA ILE A 210 11.34 7.90 -30.12
C ILE A 210 11.72 9.18 -29.39
N CYS A 211 10.81 9.71 -28.58
CA CYS A 211 11.09 10.82 -27.66
C CYS A 211 11.51 10.27 -26.30
N GLN A 212 12.30 11.04 -25.57
CA GLN A 212 12.82 10.72 -24.24
C GLN A 212 12.78 11.95 -23.32
N LYS A 213 12.37 11.77 -22.07
CA LYS A 213 12.55 12.74 -20.98
C LYS A 213 12.77 12.03 -19.64
N LYS A 214 13.17 12.79 -18.61
CA LYS A 214 13.23 12.32 -17.22
C LYS A 214 11.86 12.42 -16.57
#